data_AF-A0A8J8MDJ6-F1
#
_entry.id   AF-A0A8J8MDJ6-F1
#
_cell.length_a   1.000
_cell.length_b   1.000
_cell.length_c   1.000
_cell.angle_alpha   90.00
_cell.angle_beta   90.00
_cell.angle_gamma   90.00
#
_symmetry.space_group_name_H-M   'P 1'
#
loop_
_entity.id
_entity.type
_entity.pdbx_description
1 polymer ?
#
loop_
_entity_poly.entity_id
_entity_poly.type
_entity_poly.pdbx_seq_one_letter_code
_entity_poly.pdbx_strand_id
1 'polypeptide(L)'
;MGNNRLDDYESRRKHLENLTEDQLEQRFWELAEKIVDPMIEMAKNNTSPSIERSVLLRMGFSSIESKAIVTSLMEKKKHLVGKGAGHLVYRAARDKDLSIREAGLRLANNDEELWAHLEQVFGGGK
;
A
#
# COMPACT_ATOMS: atom_id res chain seq x y z
N MET A 1 6.86 11.51 -38.99
CA MET A 1 7.62 10.41 -39.62
C MET A 1 7.40 9.18 -38.74
N GLY A 2 6.47 8.30 -39.11
CA GLY A 2 6.15 7.12 -38.31
C GLY A 2 7.33 6.15 -38.32
N ASN A 3 7.75 5.69 -37.14
CA ASN A 3 8.78 4.66 -37.00
C ASN A 3 8.27 3.38 -37.66
N ASN A 4 8.81 3.05 -38.83
CA ASN A 4 8.55 1.79 -39.51
C ASN A 4 9.32 0.70 -38.75
N ARG A 5 8.63 -0.08 -37.91
CA ARG A 5 9.23 -1.21 -37.21
C ARG A 5 9.57 -2.26 -38.25
N LEU A 6 10.86 -2.55 -38.44
CA LEU A 6 11.29 -3.64 -39.32
C LEU A 6 10.65 -4.94 -38.82
N ASP A 7 9.93 -5.63 -39.70
CA ASP A 7 9.33 -6.93 -39.39
C ASP A 7 10.45 -7.98 -39.33
N ASP A 8 10.78 -8.39 -38.11
CA ASP A 8 11.83 -9.35 -37.79
C ASP A 8 11.26 -10.62 -37.14
N TYR A 9 9.94 -10.85 -37.24
CA TYR A 9 9.22 -11.92 -36.56
C TYR A 9 9.84 -13.31 -36.80
N GLU A 10 10.11 -13.67 -38.06
CA GLU A 10 10.71 -14.96 -38.43
C GLU A 10 12.10 -15.17 -37.81
N SER A 11 12.84 -14.11 -37.52
CA SER A 11 14.13 -14.23 -36.83
C SER A 11 13.96 -14.41 -35.32
N ARG A 12 13.00 -13.71 -34.71
CA ARG A 12 12.78 -13.70 -33.26
C ARG A 12 12.07 -14.95 -32.74
N ARG A 13 11.20 -15.56 -33.53
CA ARG A 13 10.44 -16.76 -33.11
C ARG A 13 11.26 -18.05 -33.09
N LYS A 14 12.45 -18.09 -33.70
CA LYS A 14 13.25 -19.32 -33.89
C LYS A 14 13.45 -20.13 -32.61
N HIS A 15 13.64 -19.45 -31.47
CA HIS A 15 13.80 -20.10 -30.17
C HIS A 15 12.54 -20.80 -29.62
N LEU A 16 11.40 -20.67 -30.32
CA LEU A 16 10.10 -21.24 -29.95
C LEU A 16 9.63 -22.33 -30.92
N GLU A 17 10.31 -22.53 -32.05
CA GLU A 17 9.85 -23.41 -33.15
C GLU A 17 9.63 -24.86 -32.72
N ASN A 18 10.36 -25.34 -31.72
CA ASN A 18 10.30 -26.72 -31.25
C ASN A 18 9.39 -26.91 -30.03
N LEU A 19 8.70 -25.87 -29.58
CA LEU A 19 7.75 -25.98 -28.46
C LEU A 19 6.39 -26.50 -28.97
N THR A 20 5.77 -27.40 -28.22
CA THR A 20 4.35 -27.72 -28.41
C THR A 20 3.47 -26.55 -28.00
N GLU A 21 2.20 -26.57 -28.38
CA GLU A 21 1.21 -25.57 -27.95
C GLU A 21 1.16 -25.44 -26.42
N ASP A 22 1.03 -26.56 -25.71
CA ASP A 22 1.03 -26.59 -24.24
C ASP A 22 2.31 -26.00 -23.64
N GLN A 23 3.49 -26.32 -24.21
CA GLN A 23 4.77 -25.78 -23.73
C GLN A 23 4.89 -24.28 -24.00
N LEU A 24 4.37 -23.81 -25.13
CA LEU A 24 4.37 -22.40 -25.49
C LEU A 24 3.44 -21.60 -24.56
N GLU A 25 2.26 -22.14 -24.27
CA GLU A 25 1.32 -21.56 -23.31
C GLU A 25 1.91 -21.53 -21.90
N GLN A 26 2.49 -22.65 -21.43
CA GLN A 26 3.12 -22.69 -20.12
C GLN A 26 4.24 -21.66 -19.99
N ARG A 27 5.10 -21.56 -21.01
CA ARG A 27 6.17 -20.54 -21.04
C ARG A 27 5.60 -19.12 -21.02
N PHE A 28 4.48 -18.86 -21.69
CA PHE A 28 3.81 -17.57 -21.64
C PHE A 28 3.38 -17.22 -20.22
N TRP A 29 2.71 -18.14 -19.51
CA TRP A 29 2.25 -17.90 -18.15
C TRP A 29 3.40 -17.79 -17.14
N GLU A 30 4.44 -18.60 -17.26
CA GLU A 30 5.65 -18.49 -16.41
C GLU A 30 6.34 -17.12 -16.56
N LEU A 31 6.39 -16.59 -17.79
CA LEU A 31 6.95 -15.26 -18.03
C LEU A 31 6.03 -14.17 -17.51
N ALA A 32 4.71 -14.31 -17.67
CA ALA A 32 3.74 -13.37 -17.13
C ALA A 32 3.81 -13.31 -15.59
N GLU A 33 3.94 -14.45 -14.93
CA GLU A 33 4.13 -14.56 -13.47
C GLU A 33 5.40 -13.82 -13.02
N LYS A 34 6.55 -14.11 -13.67
CA LYS A 34 7.82 -13.42 -13.38
C LYS A 34 7.76 -11.91 -13.56
N ILE A 35 6.91 -11.42 -14.47
CA ILE A 35 6.69 -9.98 -14.66
C ILE A 35 5.93 -9.37 -13.48
N VAL A 36 4.93 -10.07 -12.94
CA VAL A 36 4.09 -9.54 -11.85
C VAL A 36 4.66 -9.80 -10.45
N ASP A 37 5.55 -10.77 -10.28
CA ASP A 37 6.19 -11.10 -8.99
C ASP A 37 6.80 -9.88 -8.27
N PRO A 38 7.62 -9.02 -8.91
CA PRO A 38 8.15 -7.83 -8.24
C PRO A 38 7.06 -6.84 -7.84
N MET A 39 5.95 -6.77 -8.57
CA MET A 39 4.82 -5.90 -8.26
C MET A 39 4.08 -6.39 -7.01
N ILE A 40 3.89 -7.71 -6.88
CA ILE A 40 3.29 -8.33 -5.70
C ILE A 40 4.19 -8.12 -4.48
N GLU A 41 5.51 -8.31 -4.62
CA GLU A 41 6.46 -8.10 -3.54
C GLU A 41 6.48 -6.63 -3.09
N MET A 42 6.43 -5.69 -4.03
CA MET A 42 6.28 -4.27 -3.71
C MET A 42 4.97 -4.02 -2.94
N ALA A 43 3.85 -4.62 -3.35
CA ALA A 43 2.56 -4.45 -2.69
C ALA A 43 2.52 -5.03 -1.26
N LYS A 44 3.22 -6.13 -0.99
CA LYS A 44 3.32 -6.73 0.35
C LYS A 44 4.10 -5.84 1.34
N ASN A 45 5.13 -5.16 0.84
CA ASN A 45 6.09 -4.43 1.69
C ASN A 45 5.80 -2.93 1.79
N ASN A 46 4.81 -2.42 1.07
CA ASN A 46 4.50 -0.99 1.03
C ASN A 46 3.01 -0.73 1.26
N THR A 47 2.69 0.50 1.66
CA THR A 47 1.32 1.00 1.75
C THR A 47 1.16 2.28 0.93
N SER A 48 -0.07 2.76 0.82
CA SER A 48 -0.40 4.01 0.15
C SER A 48 -1.53 4.74 0.89
N PRO A 49 -1.70 6.06 0.65
CA PRO A 49 -2.81 6.80 1.28
C PRO A 49 -4.20 6.21 1.01
N SER A 50 -4.43 5.60 -0.15
CA SER A 50 -5.72 4.93 -0.44
C SER A 50 -5.87 3.63 0.34
N ILE A 51 -4.81 2.85 0.51
CA ILE A 51 -4.80 1.63 1.33
C ILE A 51 -5.12 1.99 2.79
N GLU A 52 -4.44 2.98 3.35
CA GLU A 52 -4.67 3.42 4.74
C GLU A 52 -6.10 3.92 4.97
N ARG A 53 -6.65 4.71 4.03
CA ARG A 53 -8.07 5.12 4.10
C ARG A 53 -9.01 3.92 4.05
N SER A 54 -8.74 2.92 3.20
CA SER A 54 -9.56 1.72 3.11
C SER A 54 -9.61 0.91 4.42
N VAL A 55 -8.52 0.94 5.20
CA VAL A 55 -8.47 0.32 6.53
C VAL A 55 -9.37 1.09 7.48
N LEU A 56 -9.28 2.42 7.52
CA LEU A 56 -10.11 3.26 8.38
C LEU A 56 -11.61 3.17 8.03
N LEU A 57 -11.96 3.10 6.74
CA LEU A 57 -13.34 2.86 6.31
C LEU A 57 -13.88 1.54 6.88
N ARG A 58 -13.08 0.47 6.87
CA ARG A 58 -13.44 -0.83 7.49
C ARG A 58 -13.50 -0.79 9.02
N MET A 59 -12.84 0.19 9.65
CA MET A 59 -12.94 0.46 11.08
C MET A 59 -14.17 1.33 11.44
N GLY A 60 -15.00 1.72 10.47
CA GLY A 60 -16.23 2.47 10.71
C GLY A 60 -16.09 4.00 10.64
N PHE A 61 -15.00 4.52 10.11
CA PHE A 61 -14.85 5.96 9.82
C PHE A 61 -15.49 6.32 8.48
N SER A 62 -15.96 7.56 8.35
CA SER A 62 -16.38 8.08 7.05
C SER A 62 -15.19 8.38 6.14
N SER A 63 -15.45 8.59 4.85
CA SER A 63 -14.42 9.01 3.89
C SER A 63 -13.76 10.34 4.26
N ILE A 64 -14.51 11.26 4.87
CA ILE A 64 -14.01 12.59 5.29
C ILE A 64 -13.05 12.43 6.47
N GLU A 65 -13.44 11.67 7.48
CA GLU A 65 -12.63 11.40 8.68
C GLU A 65 -11.37 10.61 8.31
N SER A 66 -11.52 9.57 7.48
CA SER A 66 -10.41 8.75 7.00
C SER A 66 -9.40 9.60 6.22
N LYS A 67 -9.88 10.54 5.39
CA LYS A 67 -9.01 11.49 4.68
C LYS A 67 -8.27 12.39 5.66
N ALA A 68 -8.95 12.95 6.67
CA ALA A 68 -8.32 13.81 7.66
C ALA A 68 -7.18 13.12 8.41
N ILE A 69 -7.42 11.91 8.93
CA ILE A 69 -6.41 11.11 9.64
C ILE A 69 -5.20 10.83 8.73
N VAL A 70 -5.44 10.36 7.51
CA VAL A 70 -4.36 9.97 6.58
C VAL A 70 -3.59 11.19 6.07
N THR A 71 -4.24 12.33 5.85
CA THR A 71 -3.57 13.58 5.50
C THR A 71 -2.60 13.99 6.62
N SER A 72 -3.04 13.99 7.88
CA SER A 72 -2.16 14.28 9.01
C SER A 72 -1.00 13.29 9.12
N LEU A 73 -1.26 11.99 8.90
CA LEU A 73 -0.21 10.97 8.90
C LEU A 73 0.85 11.21 7.82
N MET A 74 0.41 11.47 6.59
CA MET A 74 1.30 11.57 5.42
C MET A 74 2.08 12.88 5.37
N GLU A 75 1.45 13.99 5.78
CA GLU A 75 2.02 15.33 5.67
C GLU A 75 2.76 15.77 6.94
N LYS A 76 2.22 15.43 8.12
CA LYS A 76 2.75 15.92 9.40
C LYS A 76 3.51 14.86 10.20
N LYS A 77 3.20 13.57 9.98
CA LYS A 77 3.69 12.46 10.81
C LYS A 77 4.35 11.35 9.99
N LYS A 78 5.10 11.72 8.94
CA LYS A 78 5.65 10.81 7.92
C LYS A 78 6.45 9.62 8.48
N HIS A 79 7.14 9.81 9.61
CA HIS A 79 7.91 8.75 10.27
C HIS A 79 7.03 7.64 10.89
N LEU A 80 5.72 7.87 11.04
CA LEU A 80 4.75 6.90 11.53
C LEU A 80 4.04 6.14 10.40
N VAL A 81 4.24 6.49 9.13
CA VAL A 81 3.52 5.88 7.99
C VAL A 81 3.69 4.36 7.96
N GLY A 82 4.91 3.87 8.23
CA GLY A 82 5.20 2.42 8.28
C GLY A 82 4.50 1.66 9.42
N LYS A 83 3.79 2.35 10.32
CA LYS A 83 3.00 1.71 11.38
C LYS A 83 1.56 1.44 10.96
N GLY A 84 1.03 2.16 9.95
CA GLY A 84 -0.34 2.05 9.46
C GLY A 84 -1.35 2.87 10.28
N ALA A 85 -2.23 3.61 9.60
CA ALA A 85 -3.21 4.50 10.21
C ALA A 85 -4.21 3.75 11.11
N GLY A 86 -4.67 2.57 10.68
CA GLY A 86 -5.58 1.75 11.49
C GLY A 86 -4.93 1.28 12.79
N HIS A 87 -3.64 0.92 12.74
CA HIS A 87 -2.89 0.54 13.93
C HIS A 87 -2.68 1.74 14.86
N LEU A 88 -2.41 2.94 14.33
CA LEU A 88 -2.30 4.15 15.14
C LEU A 88 -3.61 4.46 15.89
N VAL A 89 -4.76 4.34 15.22
CA VAL A 89 -6.08 4.47 15.87
C VAL A 89 -6.26 3.42 16.97
N TYR A 90 -5.98 2.15 16.67
CA TYR A 90 -6.09 1.06 17.63
C TYR A 90 -5.19 1.28 18.85
N ARG A 91 -3.94 1.69 18.62
CA ARG A 91 -2.96 1.92 19.68
C ARG A 91 -3.36 3.10 20.56
N ALA A 92 -3.79 4.20 19.96
CA ALA A 92 -4.30 5.37 20.68
C ALA A 92 -5.52 5.02 21.55
N ALA A 93 -6.48 4.29 20.99
CA ALA A 93 -7.67 3.84 21.70
C ALA A 93 -7.29 3.01 22.93
N ARG A 94 -6.42 2.01 22.74
CA ARG A 94 -6.02 1.11 23.82
C ARG A 94 -5.18 1.80 24.91
N ASP A 95 -4.21 2.63 24.52
CA ASP A 95 -3.28 3.23 25.48
C ASP A 95 -3.93 4.38 26.29
N LYS A 96 -4.99 4.99 25.77
CA LYS A 96 -5.72 6.10 26.43
C LYS A 96 -7.11 5.69 26.95
N ASP A 97 -7.41 4.39 26.93
CA ASP A 97 -8.71 3.83 27.33
C ASP A 97 -9.92 4.51 26.64
N LEU A 98 -9.79 4.72 25.33
CA LEU A 98 -10.83 5.31 24.49
C LEU A 98 -11.47 4.23 23.61
N SER A 99 -12.70 4.50 23.15
CA SER A 99 -13.25 3.72 22.05
C SER A 99 -12.45 3.96 20.75
N ILE A 100 -12.46 2.99 19.84
CA ILE A 100 -11.85 3.13 18.50
C ILE A 100 -12.38 4.39 17.81
N ARG A 101 -13.69 4.62 17.91
CA ARG A 101 -14.38 5.76 17.31
C ARG A 101 -13.85 7.09 17.84
N GLU A 102 -13.74 7.21 19.16
CA GLU A 102 -13.26 8.43 19.82
C GLU A 102 -11.79 8.71 19.49
N ALA A 103 -10.92 7.71 19.57
CA ALA A 103 -9.51 7.86 19.22
C ALA A 103 -9.33 8.34 17.77
N GLY A 104 -10.05 7.74 16.81
CA GLY A 104 -9.94 8.17 15.42
C GLY A 104 -10.51 9.56 15.17
N LEU A 105 -11.58 9.97 15.87
CA LEU A 105 -12.09 11.35 15.77
C LEU A 105 -11.10 12.37 16.32
N ARG A 106 -10.47 12.09 17.47
CA ARG A 106 -9.42 12.95 18.03
C ARG A 106 -8.24 13.09 17.04
N LEU A 107 -7.79 11.98 16.45
CA LEU A 107 -6.73 12.00 15.45
C LEU A 107 -7.13 12.78 14.19
N ALA A 108 -8.37 12.61 13.70
CA ALA A 108 -8.92 13.35 12.56
C ALA A 108 -8.94 14.86 12.80
N ASN A 109 -9.23 15.27 14.04
CA ASN A 109 -9.25 16.65 14.48
C ASN A 109 -7.86 17.20 14.83
N ASN A 110 -6.78 16.48 14.52
CA ASN A 110 -5.40 16.87 14.83
C ASN A 110 -5.14 17.10 16.33
N ASP A 111 -5.70 16.27 17.21
CA ASP A 111 -5.41 16.32 18.64
C ASP A 111 -3.90 16.12 18.91
N GLU A 112 -3.23 17.19 19.33
CA GLU A 112 -1.77 17.22 19.50
C GLU A 112 -1.28 16.27 20.60
N GLU A 113 -2.05 16.13 21.68
CA GLU A 113 -1.70 15.25 22.81
C GLU A 113 -1.68 13.78 22.35
N LEU A 114 -2.70 13.38 21.60
CA LEU A 114 -2.83 12.02 21.11
C LEU A 114 -1.78 11.68 20.04
N TRP A 115 -1.49 12.63 19.15
CA TRP A 115 -0.42 12.48 18.17
C TRP A 115 0.96 12.43 18.84
N ALA A 116 1.24 13.28 19.83
CA ALA A 116 2.50 13.27 20.56
C ALA A 116 2.70 11.96 21.33
N HIS A 117 1.64 11.41 21.93
CA HIS A 117 1.68 10.09 22.57
C HIS A 117 2.10 8.99 21.57
N LEU A 118 1.48 8.96 20.39
CA LEU A 118 1.83 7.98 19.35
C LEU A 118 3.27 8.14 18.86
N GLU A 119 3.75 9.38 18.72
CA GLU A 119 5.15 9.67 18.39
C GLU A 119 6.10 9.18 19.49
N GLN A 120 5.74 9.25 20.76
CA GLN A 120 6.56 8.69 21.84
C GLN A 120 6.57 7.16 21.82
N VAL A 121 5.40 6.53 21.62
CA VAL A 121 5.27 5.07 21.59
C VAL A 121 6.02 4.45 20.40
N PHE A 122 5.96 5.09 19.23
CA PHE A 122 6.49 4.53 17.98
C PHE A 122 7.79 5.19 17.49
N GLY A 123 8.11 6.39 17.96
CA GLY A 123 9.32 7.14 17.59
C GLY A 123 10.58 6.77 18.37
N GLY A 124 10.47 5.89 19.37
CA GLY A 124 11.60 5.38 20.16
C GLY A 124 12.46 4.29 19.50
N GLY A 125 12.21 3.93 18.24
CA GLY A 125 12.98 2.91 17.53
C GLY A 125 14.26 3.48 16.89
N LYS A 126 15.40 3.26 17.54
CA LYS A 126 16.69 3.16 16.83
C LYS A 126 16.79 1.81 16.12
#